data_AF-A0A2N0QJB9-F1
#
_entry.id   AF-A0A2N0QJB9-F1
#
_cell.length_a   1.000
_cell.length_b   1.000
_cell.length_c   1.000
_cell.angle_alpha   90.00
_cell.angle_beta   90.00
_cell.angle_gamma   90.00
#
_symmetry.space_group_name_H-M   'P 1'
#
loop_
_entity.id
_entity.type
_entity.pdbx_description
1 polymer ?
#
loop_
_entity_poly.entity_id
_entity_poly.type
_entity_poly.pdbx_seq_one_letter_code
_entity_poly.pdbx_strand_id
1 'polypeptide(L)'
;SFGYAGLRGYGSSHPNVGEVRVGYQPIHIQIDDEDEYYIGSIKLTEVESFIPANVSENGKEVLEFDIGYGACFGQNETKAIAMSILDHALENPENTPIHDEEFVLLHIDTVESTGFISHLKLPHYVTFQSKLEQIRKIKREDEQSKKEIRRAVLKGVAIPGYQVPFASREMPIGRGWGTGGLQITLSLIGESDVLKVIDQGSDESVNAVNIKKLVQKTT
;
A
#
# COMPACT_ATOMS: atom_id res chain seq x y z
N SER A 1 3.77 14.64 7.93
CA SER A 1 2.65 14.05 7.17
C SER A 1 1.74 13.21 8.04
N PHE A 2 2.26 12.26 8.84
CA PHE A 2 1.42 11.45 9.75
C PHE A 2 0.62 12.27 10.76
N GLY A 3 1.22 13.26 11.44
CA GLY A 3 0.46 14.16 12.32
C GLY A 3 -0.71 14.88 11.62
N TYR A 4 -0.56 15.27 10.35
CA TYR A 4 -1.67 15.84 9.58
C TYR A 4 -2.75 14.80 9.23
N ALA A 5 -2.36 13.56 8.91
CA ALA A 5 -3.30 12.47 8.64
C ALA A 5 -4.14 12.13 9.88
N GLY A 6 -3.53 12.16 11.07
CA GLY A 6 -4.23 12.03 12.34
C GLY A 6 -5.32 13.06 12.53
N LEU A 7 -5.02 14.34 12.28
CA LEU A 7 -5.98 15.44 12.42
C LEU A 7 -7.13 15.41 11.41
N ARG A 8 -6.93 14.82 10.23
CA ARG A 8 -7.86 14.98 9.08
C ARG A 8 -8.85 13.86 8.87
N GLY A 9 -8.66 12.67 9.43
CA GLY A 9 -9.65 11.61 9.22
C GLY A 9 -9.22 10.17 9.48
N TYR A 10 -8.14 9.91 10.19
CA TYR A 10 -7.70 8.54 10.51
C TYR A 10 -7.73 8.22 12.02
N GLY A 11 -8.63 8.83 12.79
CA GLY A 11 -9.03 8.30 14.11
C GLY A 11 -8.78 9.20 15.31
N SER A 12 -7.87 10.17 15.27
CA SER A 12 -7.64 11.02 16.44
C SER A 12 -8.63 12.19 16.51
N SER A 13 -9.24 12.37 17.67
CA SER A 13 -9.95 13.61 18.03
C SER A 13 -8.97 14.80 17.98
N HIS A 14 -9.48 16.01 17.73
CA HIS A 14 -8.60 17.17 17.58
C HIS A 14 -7.81 17.41 18.89
N PRO A 15 -6.48 17.28 18.89
CA PRO A 15 -5.66 17.44 20.08
C PRO A 15 -5.68 18.90 20.50
N ASN A 16 -5.68 19.12 21.82
CA ASN A 16 -5.43 20.43 22.41
C ASN A 16 -3.99 20.46 22.89
N VAL A 17 -3.20 21.37 22.34
CA VAL A 17 -1.82 21.56 22.80
C VAL A 17 -1.88 22.16 24.20
N GLY A 18 -1.47 21.38 25.20
CA GLY A 18 -1.45 21.80 26.60
C GLY A 18 -0.28 22.73 26.86
N GLU A 19 0.91 22.29 26.47
CA GLU A 19 2.13 23.08 26.61
C GLU A 19 3.09 22.87 25.44
N VAL A 20 3.80 23.93 25.06
CA VAL A 20 4.93 23.89 24.13
C VAL A 20 6.06 24.69 24.73
N ARG A 21 7.18 24.01 25.00
CA ARG A 21 8.38 24.63 25.59
C ARG A 21 9.52 24.54 24.60
N VAL A 22 10.29 25.62 24.49
CA VAL A 22 11.56 25.65 23.76
C VAL A 22 12.62 26.19 24.70
N GLY A 23 13.64 25.38 25.00
CA GLY A 23 14.63 25.74 26.02
C GLY A 23 15.94 24.98 25.87
N TYR A 24 16.94 25.40 26.64
CA TYR A 24 18.20 24.67 26.76
C TYR A 24 18.12 23.71 27.94
N GLN A 25 18.23 22.41 27.66
CA GLN A 25 18.29 21.37 28.67
C GLN A 25 19.76 21.07 29.00
N PRO A 26 20.21 21.22 30.25
CA PRO A 26 21.55 20.81 30.66
C PRO A 26 21.74 19.29 30.50
N ILE A 27 22.90 18.88 29.99
CA ILE A 27 23.33 17.51 29.81
C ILE A 27 24.40 17.21 30.85
N HIS A 28 24.18 16.13 31.60
CA HIS A 28 25.15 15.58 32.53
C HIS A 28 25.53 14.17 32.08
N ILE A 29 26.78 13.78 32.34
CA ILE A 29 27.27 12.42 32.14
C ILE A 29 27.79 11.89 33.47
N GLN A 30 27.46 10.64 33.77
CA GLN A 30 28.07 9.90 34.86
C GLN A 30 29.08 8.91 34.28
N ILE A 31 30.32 8.98 34.73
CA ILE A 31 31.38 8.04 34.35
C ILE A 31 31.71 7.22 35.60
N ASP A 32 31.56 5.90 35.49
CA ASP A 32 31.69 4.96 36.62
C ASP A 32 30.75 5.33 37.80
N ASP A 33 31.18 5.10 39.04
CA ASP A 33 30.44 5.43 40.27
C ASP A 33 30.75 6.86 40.79
N GLU A 34 31.26 7.75 39.93
CA GLU A 34 31.50 9.16 40.29
C GLU A 34 30.24 10.03 40.19
N ASP A 35 30.34 11.29 40.65
CA ASP A 35 29.28 12.30 40.56
C ASP A 35 28.96 12.69 39.10
N GLU A 36 27.75 13.19 38.87
CA GLU A 36 27.31 13.68 37.55
C GLU A 36 28.12 14.92 37.10
N TYR A 37 28.73 14.84 35.93
CA TYR A 37 29.50 15.94 35.32
C TYR A 37 28.67 16.66 34.25
N TYR A 38 28.49 17.98 34.40
CA TYR A 38 27.89 18.82 33.37
C TYR A 38 28.79 18.97 32.15
N ILE A 39 28.29 18.63 30.96
CA ILE A 39 29.05 18.67 29.69
C ILE A 39 28.53 19.69 28.68
N GLY A 40 27.46 20.39 29.00
CA GLY A 40 26.86 21.39 28.13
C GLY A 40 25.35 21.35 28.17
N SER A 41 24.70 22.09 27.27
CA SER A 41 23.25 22.07 27.14
C SER A 41 22.85 21.93 25.68
N ILE A 42 21.69 21.34 25.46
CA ILE A 42 21.10 21.19 24.13
C ILE A 42 19.78 21.91 24.07
N LYS A 43 19.55 22.62 22.97
CA LYS A 43 18.24 23.23 22.73
C LYS A 43 17.25 22.13 22.36
N LEU A 44 16.12 22.07 23.05
CA LEU A 44 15.02 21.13 22.83
C LEU A 44 13.71 21.90 22.64
N THR A 45 12.82 21.28 21.89
CA THR A 45 11.39 21.59 21.86
C THR A 45 10.64 20.41 22.45
N GLU A 46 9.75 20.66 23.40
CA GLU A 46 8.92 19.69 24.08
C GLU A 46 7.45 20.11 23.98
N VAL A 47 6.57 19.14 23.76
CA VAL A 47 5.13 19.35 23.59
C VAL A 47 4.37 18.27 24.36
N GLU A 48 3.41 18.71 25.17
CA GLU A 48 2.40 17.87 25.79
C GLU A 48 1.04 18.25 25.19
N SER A 49 0.30 17.25 24.71
CA SER A 49 -1.01 17.43 24.08
C SER A 49 -2.06 16.61 24.82
N PHE A 50 -3.25 17.18 25.00
CA PHE A 50 -4.42 16.51 25.55
C PHE A 50 -5.36 16.08 24.44
N ILE A 51 -5.64 14.78 24.37
CA ILE A 51 -6.52 14.19 23.36
C ILE A 51 -7.79 13.68 24.08
N PRO A 52 -8.98 14.20 23.75
CA PRO A 52 -10.21 13.74 24.36
C PRO A 52 -10.58 12.34 23.85
N ALA A 53 -10.74 11.40 24.77
CA ALA A 53 -11.21 10.04 24.52
C ALA A 53 -12.57 9.83 25.20
N ASN A 54 -13.53 9.23 24.50
CA ASN A 54 -14.82 8.90 25.09
C ASN A 54 -14.75 7.48 25.65
N VAL A 55 -14.80 7.35 26.98
CA VAL A 55 -14.78 6.05 27.66
C VAL A 55 -16.18 5.76 28.20
N SER A 56 -16.69 4.56 27.91
CA SER A 56 -17.98 4.10 28.45
C SER A 56 -17.77 3.42 29.79
N GLU A 57 -18.06 4.12 30.88
CA GLU A 57 -17.98 3.57 32.23
C GLU A 57 -19.39 3.46 32.83
N ASN A 58 -19.80 2.24 33.24
CA ASN A 58 -21.13 1.97 33.82
C ASN A 58 -22.33 2.47 32.98
N GLY A 59 -22.22 2.43 31.65
CA GLY A 59 -23.28 2.86 30.72
C GLY A 59 -23.45 4.38 30.61
N LYS A 60 -22.51 5.17 31.15
CA LYS A 60 -22.39 6.61 30.89
C LYS A 60 -21.13 6.87 30.09
N GLU A 61 -21.25 7.71 29.07
CA GLU A 61 -20.08 8.26 28.38
C GLU A 61 -19.42 9.29 29.29
N VAL A 62 -18.17 9.01 29.68
CA VAL A 62 -17.31 9.94 30.42
C VAL A 62 -16.19 10.37 29.48
N LEU A 63 -15.91 11.67 29.47
CA LEU A 63 -14.80 12.21 28.71
C LEU A 63 -13.53 12.06 29.54
N GLU A 64 -12.60 11.24 29.04
CA GLU A 64 -11.25 11.11 29.58
C GLU A 64 -10.26 11.87 28.67
N PHE A 65 -9.13 12.28 29.23
CA PHE A 65 -8.07 12.94 28.48
C PHE A 65 -6.84 12.05 28.46
N ASP A 66 -6.50 11.60 27.28
CA ASP A 66 -5.21 10.97 27.04
C ASP A 66 -4.15 12.03 26.77
N ILE A 67 -2.90 11.65 26.99
CA ILE A 67 -1.75 12.51 26.83
C ILE A 67 -0.93 11.98 25.66
N GLY A 68 -0.53 12.89 24.77
CA GLY A 68 0.48 12.63 23.76
C GLY A 68 1.70 13.49 24.01
N TYR A 69 2.89 12.89 23.89
CA TYR A 69 4.15 13.55 24.15
C TYR A 69 5.04 13.63 22.90
N GLY A 70 5.71 14.77 22.72
CA GLY A 70 6.61 14.96 21.59
C GLY A 70 7.80 15.81 21.95
N ALA A 71 9.01 15.35 21.61
CA ALA A 71 10.24 16.08 21.85
C ALA A 71 11.20 16.01 20.64
N CYS A 72 11.86 17.13 20.34
CA CYS A 72 12.88 17.15 19.30
C CYS A 72 13.98 18.20 19.54
N PHE A 73 15.14 17.99 18.94
CA PHE A 73 16.26 18.92 19.02
C PHE A 73 15.99 20.24 18.29
N GLY A 74 16.52 21.31 18.85
CA GLY A 74 16.43 22.66 18.33
C GLY A 74 15.07 23.31 18.62
N GLN A 75 14.69 24.24 17.75
CA GLN A 75 13.38 24.88 17.78
C GLN A 75 12.56 24.37 16.60
N ASN A 76 11.68 23.41 16.86
CA ASN A 76 10.85 22.78 15.84
C ASN A 76 9.52 22.28 16.43
N GLU A 77 8.68 23.25 16.79
CA GLU A 77 7.38 23.06 17.41
C GLU A 77 6.46 22.19 16.54
N THR A 78 6.46 22.42 15.22
CA THR A 78 5.63 21.63 14.30
C THR A 78 5.98 20.15 14.31
N LYS A 79 7.27 19.80 14.38
CA LYS A 79 7.70 18.40 14.49
C LYS A 79 7.31 17.80 15.82
N ALA A 80 7.53 18.51 16.93
CA ALA A 80 7.18 18.04 18.26
C ALA A 80 5.66 17.82 18.42
N ILE A 81 4.83 18.74 17.90
CA ILE A 81 3.36 18.57 17.86
C ILE A 81 2.97 17.35 17.02
N ALA A 82 3.61 17.13 15.86
CA ALA A 82 3.33 15.96 15.06
C ALA A 82 3.74 14.64 15.76
N MET A 83 4.79 14.70 16.59
CA MET A 83 5.23 13.57 17.42
C MET A 83 4.23 13.28 18.53
N SER A 84 3.71 14.28 19.25
CA SER A 84 2.69 14.06 20.30
C SER A 84 1.41 13.43 19.77
N ILE A 85 0.98 13.79 18.56
CA ILE A 85 -0.18 13.17 17.92
C ILE A 85 0.10 11.71 17.59
N LEU A 86 1.30 11.42 17.09
CA LEU A 86 1.68 10.08 16.67
C LEU A 86 1.91 9.15 17.87
N ASP A 87 2.49 9.66 18.93
CA ASP A 87 2.70 8.99 20.21
C ASP A 87 1.37 8.45 20.76
N HIS A 88 0.39 9.33 20.91
CA HIS A 88 -0.96 8.95 21.31
C HIS A 88 -1.62 7.92 20.37
N ALA A 89 -1.45 8.08 19.05
CA ALA A 89 -2.01 7.15 18.07
C ALA A 89 -1.37 5.74 18.15
N LEU A 90 -0.09 5.62 18.49
CA LEU A 90 0.56 4.32 18.63
C LEU A 90 0.19 3.63 19.95
N GLU A 91 -0.13 4.39 20.99
CA GLU A 91 -0.62 3.83 22.26
C GLU A 91 -2.08 3.32 22.17
N ASN A 92 -2.86 3.81 21.21
CA ASN A 92 -4.29 3.52 21.09
C ASN A 92 -4.63 2.79 19.78
N PRO A 93 -4.37 1.47 19.67
CA PRO A 93 -4.52 0.75 18.41
C PRO A 93 -5.96 0.78 17.86
N GLU A 94 -6.14 1.41 16.70
CA GLU A 94 -7.37 1.42 15.91
C GLU A 94 -7.13 0.85 14.51
N ASN A 95 -8.21 0.53 13.78
CA ASN A 95 -8.12 0.02 12.41
C ASN A 95 -7.87 1.13 11.38
N THR A 96 -6.81 1.91 11.57
CA THR A 96 -6.38 2.97 10.66
C THR A 96 -4.85 3.00 10.52
N PRO A 97 -4.31 3.49 9.39
CA PRO A 97 -2.87 3.40 9.15
C PRO A 97 -1.99 4.18 10.13
N ILE A 98 -2.53 5.19 10.82
CA ILE A 98 -1.75 5.98 11.77
C ILE A 98 -1.59 5.29 13.13
N HIS A 99 -2.50 4.38 13.48
CA HIS A 99 -2.45 3.58 14.70
C HIS A 99 -1.80 2.20 14.45
N ASP A 100 -1.39 1.92 13.22
CA ASP A 100 -0.63 0.72 12.84
C ASP A 100 0.87 0.99 13.01
N GLU A 101 1.45 0.42 14.07
CA GLU A 101 2.85 0.59 14.44
C GLU A 101 3.81 0.11 13.33
N GLU A 102 3.52 -1.04 12.70
CA GLU A 102 4.37 -1.58 11.63
C GLU A 102 4.36 -0.62 10.42
N PHE A 103 3.18 -0.15 10.04
CA PHE A 103 3.05 0.79 8.93
C PHE A 103 3.79 2.11 9.21
N VAL A 104 3.64 2.67 10.41
CA VAL A 104 4.26 3.94 10.77
C VAL A 104 5.78 3.80 10.85
N LEU A 105 6.30 2.85 11.64
CA LEU A 105 7.73 2.73 11.91
C LEU A 105 8.53 2.38 10.65
N LEU A 106 7.97 1.59 9.73
CA LEU A 106 8.63 1.22 8.48
C LEU A 106 8.66 2.35 7.43
N HIS A 107 7.81 3.38 7.55
CA HIS A 107 7.67 4.43 6.54
C HIS A 107 8.00 5.84 7.04
N ILE A 108 8.28 6.02 8.33
CA ILE A 108 8.59 7.33 8.90
C ILE A 108 10.03 7.78 8.61
N ASP A 109 10.98 6.84 8.48
CA ASP A 109 12.37 7.19 8.20
C ASP A 109 12.55 7.64 6.74
N THR A 110 12.85 8.94 6.59
CA THR A 110 13.13 9.55 5.30
C THR A 110 14.42 9.05 4.66
N VAL A 111 15.43 8.62 5.44
CA VAL A 111 16.71 8.15 4.91
C VAL A 111 16.49 6.83 4.16
N GLU A 112 15.85 5.87 4.81
CA GLU A 112 15.49 4.59 4.20
C GLU A 112 14.54 4.78 3.02
N SER A 113 13.44 5.52 3.21
CA SER A 113 12.44 5.77 2.17
C SER A 113 13.04 6.43 0.92
N THR A 114 13.89 7.44 1.10
CA THR A 114 14.53 8.16 -0.01
C THR A 114 15.56 7.26 -0.72
N GLY A 115 16.32 6.49 0.05
CA GLY A 115 17.28 5.52 -0.49
C GLY A 115 16.57 4.47 -1.34
N PHE A 116 15.47 3.92 -0.82
CA PHE A 116 14.65 2.95 -1.54
C PHE A 116 14.08 3.56 -2.82
N ILE A 117 13.43 4.71 -2.81
CA ILE A 117 12.92 5.29 -4.07
C ILE A 117 14.03 5.62 -5.06
N SER A 118 15.18 6.08 -4.57
CA SER A 118 16.32 6.41 -5.42
C SER A 118 16.96 5.19 -6.08
N HIS A 119 16.83 3.98 -5.51
CA HIS A 119 17.36 2.76 -6.12
C HIS A 119 16.83 2.55 -7.53
N LEU A 120 15.58 2.98 -7.81
CA LEU A 120 14.93 2.84 -9.12
C LEU A 120 15.68 3.55 -10.26
N LYS A 121 16.58 4.51 -9.95
CA LYS A 121 17.46 5.14 -10.94
C LYS A 121 18.57 4.20 -11.43
N LEU A 122 18.89 3.16 -10.66
CA LEU A 122 19.89 2.17 -11.02
C LEU A 122 19.35 1.25 -12.13
N PRO A 123 20.23 0.61 -12.91
CA PRO A 123 19.80 -0.21 -14.03
C PRO A 123 19.03 -1.48 -13.58
N HIS A 124 17.77 -1.61 -14.01
CA HIS A 124 16.92 -2.80 -13.80
C HIS A 124 16.68 -3.57 -15.12
N TYR A 125 17.65 -3.56 -16.03
CA TYR A 125 17.45 -4.12 -17.38
C TYR A 125 17.26 -5.64 -17.36
N VAL A 126 17.90 -6.38 -16.45
CA VAL A 126 17.75 -7.85 -16.39
C VAL A 126 16.30 -8.24 -16.05
N THR A 127 15.72 -7.61 -15.02
CA THR A 127 14.33 -7.86 -14.61
C THR A 127 13.32 -7.26 -15.60
N PHE A 128 13.67 -6.17 -16.27
CA PHE A 128 12.82 -5.62 -17.34
C PHE A 128 12.80 -6.52 -18.58
N GLN A 129 13.95 -7.05 -19.00
CA GLN A 129 14.05 -7.98 -20.13
C GLN A 129 13.28 -9.26 -19.86
N SER A 130 13.36 -9.84 -18.66
CA SER A 130 12.59 -11.05 -18.33
C SER A 130 11.08 -10.81 -18.36
N LYS A 131 10.60 -9.65 -17.85
CA LYS A 131 9.19 -9.25 -17.97
C LYS A 131 8.78 -9.02 -19.43
N LEU A 132 9.63 -8.39 -20.24
CA LEU A 132 9.38 -8.21 -21.67
C LEU A 132 9.33 -9.54 -22.43
N GLU A 133 10.20 -10.49 -22.12
CA GLU A 133 10.17 -11.83 -22.70
C GLU A 133 8.90 -12.58 -22.34
N GLN A 134 8.43 -12.49 -21.09
CA GLN A 134 7.12 -13.05 -20.70
C GLN A 134 5.97 -12.42 -21.50
N ILE A 135 5.93 -11.09 -21.62
CA ILE A 135 4.91 -10.39 -22.42
C ILE A 135 5.01 -10.78 -23.90
N ARG A 136 6.23 -10.90 -24.44
CA ARG A 136 6.46 -11.33 -25.83
C ARG A 136 6.09 -12.78 -26.06
N LYS A 137 6.26 -13.67 -25.07
CA LYS A 137 5.82 -15.07 -25.13
C LYS A 137 4.30 -15.18 -25.08
N ILE A 138 3.63 -14.29 -24.34
CA ILE A 138 2.16 -14.16 -24.36
C ILE A 138 1.69 -13.60 -25.72
N LYS A 139 2.37 -12.57 -26.26
CA LYS A 139 2.03 -12.03 -27.60
C LYS A 139 2.32 -13.02 -28.73
N ARG A 140 3.40 -13.78 -28.60
CA ARG A 140 3.72 -14.96 -29.43
C ARG A 140 3.02 -16.18 -28.84
N GLU A 141 1.70 -16.10 -28.67
CA GLU A 141 0.91 -17.33 -28.68
C GLU A 141 1.26 -18.06 -29.97
N ASP A 142 2.10 -19.07 -29.81
CA ASP A 142 2.61 -19.90 -30.88
C ASP A 142 1.42 -20.39 -31.71
N GLU A 143 1.46 -20.30 -33.03
CA GLU A 143 0.36 -20.75 -33.89
C GLU A 143 -0.06 -22.20 -33.56
N GLN A 144 0.89 -22.99 -33.07
CA GLN A 144 0.65 -24.32 -32.54
C GLN A 144 -0.32 -24.34 -31.34
N SER A 145 -0.22 -23.39 -30.42
CA SER A 145 -1.10 -23.26 -29.25
C SER A 145 -2.50 -22.84 -29.65
N LYS A 146 -2.62 -21.87 -30.57
CA LYS A 146 -3.91 -21.48 -31.15
C LYS A 146 -4.57 -22.64 -31.87
N LYS A 147 -3.81 -23.43 -32.63
CA LYS A 147 -4.30 -24.65 -33.32
C LYS A 147 -4.83 -25.69 -32.34
N GLU A 148 -4.14 -25.92 -31.21
CA GLU A 148 -4.60 -26.86 -30.18
C GLU A 148 -5.90 -26.41 -29.53
N ILE A 149 -6.02 -25.13 -29.16
CA ILE A 149 -7.25 -24.56 -28.60
C ILE A 149 -8.39 -24.64 -29.63
N ARG A 150 -8.15 -24.26 -30.89
CA ARG A 150 -9.14 -24.37 -31.98
C ARG A 150 -9.64 -25.81 -32.16
N ARG A 151 -8.76 -26.82 -32.07
CA ARG A 151 -9.14 -28.24 -32.11
C ARG A 151 -10.02 -28.64 -30.92
N ALA A 152 -9.71 -28.14 -29.72
CA ALA A 152 -10.51 -28.39 -28.54
C ALA A 152 -11.91 -27.75 -28.64
N VAL A 153 -11.98 -26.51 -29.14
CA VAL A 153 -13.25 -25.81 -29.41
C VAL A 153 -14.09 -26.60 -30.41
N LEU A 154 -13.51 -27.06 -31.53
CA LEU A 154 -14.23 -27.88 -32.52
C LEU A 154 -14.78 -29.19 -31.91
N LYS A 155 -14.02 -29.86 -31.04
CA LYS A 155 -14.52 -31.04 -30.30
C LYS A 155 -15.66 -30.69 -29.36
N GLY A 156 -15.60 -29.54 -28.68
CA GLY A 156 -16.66 -29.08 -27.77
C GLY A 156 -17.95 -28.76 -28.51
N VAL A 157 -17.86 -28.19 -29.71
CA VAL A 157 -19.01 -27.98 -30.61
C VAL A 157 -19.60 -29.31 -31.09
N ALA A 158 -18.74 -30.27 -31.44
CA ALA A 158 -19.17 -31.58 -31.94
C ALA A 158 -19.78 -32.49 -30.85
N ILE A 159 -19.48 -32.24 -29.57
CA ILE A 159 -19.95 -33.04 -28.44
C ILE A 159 -20.56 -32.12 -27.36
N PRO A 160 -21.82 -31.68 -27.54
CA PRO A 160 -22.48 -30.79 -26.60
C PRO A 160 -22.50 -31.33 -25.18
N GLY A 161 -22.11 -30.50 -24.20
CA GLY A 161 -22.07 -30.86 -22.79
C GLY A 161 -20.80 -31.61 -22.34
N TYR A 162 -19.94 -32.05 -23.27
CA TYR A 162 -18.67 -32.68 -22.92
C TYR A 162 -17.57 -31.65 -22.66
N GLN A 163 -16.92 -31.77 -21.50
CA GLN A 163 -15.81 -30.90 -21.09
C GLN A 163 -14.52 -31.35 -21.78
N VAL A 164 -14.18 -30.73 -22.91
CA VAL A 164 -12.95 -31.04 -23.64
C VAL A 164 -11.74 -30.48 -22.88
N PRO A 165 -10.79 -31.33 -22.43
CA PRO A 165 -9.56 -30.83 -21.83
C PRO A 165 -8.68 -30.16 -22.88
N PHE A 166 -8.08 -29.03 -22.52
CA PHE A 166 -7.04 -28.36 -23.31
C PHE A 166 -5.93 -27.83 -22.41
N ALA A 167 -4.73 -27.68 -22.97
CA ALA A 167 -3.56 -27.21 -22.24
C ALA A 167 -3.64 -25.69 -22.00
N SER A 168 -4.16 -25.31 -20.83
CA SER A 168 -4.19 -23.90 -20.40
C SER A 168 -2.78 -23.42 -20.04
N ARG A 169 -2.40 -22.25 -20.55
CA ARG A 169 -1.11 -21.60 -20.25
C ARG A 169 -1.27 -20.49 -19.23
N GLU A 170 -0.13 -20.04 -18.70
CA GLU A 170 -0.09 -18.87 -17.84
C GLU A 170 -0.45 -17.62 -18.66
N MET A 171 -1.40 -16.86 -18.13
CA MET A 171 -1.92 -15.62 -18.71
C MET A 171 -1.63 -14.46 -17.75
N PRO A 172 -1.59 -13.21 -18.24
CA PRO A 172 -1.34 -12.03 -17.41
C PRO A 172 -2.57 -11.60 -16.58
N ILE A 173 -3.40 -12.58 -16.19
CA ILE A 173 -4.56 -12.44 -15.29
C ILE A 173 -4.59 -13.63 -14.32
N GLY A 174 -5.06 -13.42 -13.09
CA GLY A 174 -5.09 -14.46 -12.06
C GLY A 174 -5.96 -15.66 -12.47
N ARG A 175 -5.59 -16.87 -12.03
CA ARG A 175 -6.47 -18.04 -12.19
C ARG A 175 -7.81 -17.77 -11.51
N GLY A 176 -8.91 -18.13 -12.16
CA GLY A 176 -10.28 -17.80 -11.70
C GLY A 176 -10.84 -16.50 -12.27
N TRP A 177 -10.03 -15.65 -12.90
CA TRP A 177 -10.47 -14.36 -13.48
C TRP A 177 -10.76 -14.43 -14.99
N GLY A 178 -11.10 -15.61 -15.51
CA GLY A 178 -11.45 -15.78 -16.94
C GLY A 178 -10.29 -16.15 -17.88
N THR A 179 -9.19 -16.72 -17.36
CA THR A 179 -8.02 -17.18 -18.14
C THR A 179 -8.38 -18.13 -19.30
N GLY A 180 -9.37 -19.00 -19.10
CA GLY A 180 -9.84 -19.94 -20.14
C GLY A 180 -10.58 -19.25 -21.28
N GLY A 181 -11.51 -18.33 -20.95
CA GLY A 181 -12.24 -17.55 -21.94
C GLY A 181 -11.30 -16.67 -22.77
N LEU A 182 -10.34 -16.01 -22.11
CA LEU A 182 -9.35 -15.18 -22.78
C LEU A 182 -8.50 -15.97 -23.80
N GLN A 183 -8.02 -17.17 -23.44
CA GLN A 183 -7.25 -18.02 -24.37
C GLN A 183 -8.07 -18.46 -25.58
N ILE A 184 -9.36 -18.73 -25.39
CA ILE A 184 -10.28 -19.02 -26.49
C ILE A 184 -10.45 -17.78 -27.38
N THR A 185 -10.69 -16.61 -26.79
CA THR A 185 -10.83 -15.35 -27.53
C THR A 185 -9.58 -15.05 -28.37
N LEU A 186 -8.39 -15.08 -27.79
CA LEU A 186 -7.13 -14.80 -28.51
C LEU A 186 -6.80 -15.83 -29.60
N SER A 187 -7.33 -17.05 -29.46
CA SER A 187 -7.21 -18.10 -30.48
C SER A 187 -8.19 -17.92 -31.63
N LEU A 188 -9.34 -17.28 -31.42
CA LEU A 188 -10.42 -17.18 -32.41
C LEU A 188 -10.56 -15.82 -33.07
N ILE A 189 -10.24 -14.73 -32.36
CA ILE A 189 -10.42 -13.36 -32.84
C ILE A 189 -9.56 -13.07 -34.07
N GLY A 190 -10.17 -12.47 -35.10
CA GLY A 190 -9.53 -11.96 -36.30
C GLY A 190 -9.50 -10.44 -36.37
N GLU A 191 -8.75 -9.89 -37.33
CA GLU A 191 -8.55 -8.44 -37.50
C GLU A 191 -9.86 -7.69 -37.82
N SER A 192 -10.84 -8.36 -38.41
CA SER A 192 -12.14 -7.79 -38.77
C SER A 192 -13.20 -7.89 -37.67
N ASP A 193 -12.89 -8.52 -36.54
CA ASP A 193 -13.87 -8.77 -35.49
C ASP A 193 -14.09 -7.55 -34.58
N VAL A 194 -15.33 -7.37 -34.13
CA VAL A 194 -15.68 -6.37 -33.12
C VAL A 194 -15.85 -7.05 -31.77
N LEU A 195 -14.88 -6.87 -30.88
CA LEU A 195 -14.88 -7.49 -29.56
C LEU A 195 -15.80 -6.74 -28.58
N LYS A 196 -16.75 -7.49 -27.99
CA LYS A 196 -17.53 -7.09 -26.80
C LYS A 196 -17.13 -7.98 -25.61
N VAL A 197 -16.76 -7.36 -24.50
CA VAL A 197 -16.46 -8.04 -23.24
C VAL A 197 -17.42 -7.54 -22.19
N ILE A 198 -18.06 -8.45 -21.46
CA ILE A 198 -18.98 -8.15 -20.35
C ILE A 198 -18.60 -9.02 -19.15
N ASP A 199 -18.73 -8.47 -17.96
CA ASP A 199 -18.65 -9.20 -16.70
C ASP A 199 -19.72 -8.64 -15.74
N GLN A 200 -20.44 -9.54 -15.07
CA GLN A 200 -21.65 -9.25 -14.29
C GLN A 200 -22.70 -8.42 -15.07
N GLY A 201 -22.81 -8.65 -16.38
CA GLY A 201 -23.75 -7.94 -17.26
C GLY A 201 -23.32 -6.52 -17.67
N SER A 202 -22.14 -6.06 -17.25
CA SER A 202 -21.59 -4.73 -17.58
C SER A 202 -20.28 -4.83 -18.36
N ASP A 203 -20.11 -3.98 -19.37
CA ASP A 203 -18.84 -3.77 -20.08
C ASP A 203 -17.93 -2.72 -19.43
N GLU A 204 -18.41 -2.05 -18.37
CA GLU A 204 -17.66 -1.05 -17.60
C GLU A 204 -17.02 -1.62 -16.33
N SER A 205 -17.28 -2.89 -16.01
CA SER A 205 -16.66 -3.55 -14.87
C SER A 205 -15.14 -3.61 -15.02
N VAL A 206 -14.42 -3.57 -13.88
CA VAL A 206 -12.94 -3.53 -13.84
C VAL A 206 -12.34 -4.69 -14.65
N ASN A 207 -12.91 -5.88 -14.53
CA ASN A 207 -12.43 -7.07 -15.24
C ASN A 207 -12.73 -6.99 -16.76
N ALA A 208 -13.94 -6.60 -17.16
CA ALA A 208 -14.31 -6.45 -18.57
C ALA A 208 -13.43 -5.41 -19.28
N VAL A 209 -13.21 -4.25 -18.63
CA VAL A 209 -12.34 -3.18 -19.14
C VAL A 209 -10.90 -3.66 -19.28
N ASN A 210 -10.37 -4.39 -18.29
CA ASN A 210 -9.01 -4.90 -18.33
C ASN A 210 -8.80 -5.96 -19.43
N ILE A 211 -9.73 -6.91 -19.56
CA ILE A 211 -9.67 -7.93 -20.62
C ILE A 211 -9.81 -7.28 -22.01
N LYS A 212 -10.75 -6.35 -22.20
CA LYS A 212 -10.93 -5.63 -23.47
C LYS A 212 -9.65 -4.88 -23.88
N LYS A 213 -9.05 -4.13 -22.96
CA LYS A 213 -7.77 -3.42 -23.19
C LYS A 213 -6.63 -4.38 -23.49
N LEU A 214 -6.60 -5.55 -22.86
CA LEU A 214 -5.58 -6.56 -23.11
C LEU A 214 -5.69 -7.09 -24.54
N VAL A 215 -6.88 -7.54 -24.95
CA VAL A 215 -7.09 -8.09 -26.30
C VAL A 215 -6.76 -7.05 -27.36
N GLN A 216 -7.25 -5.81 -27.23
CA GLN A 216 -6.94 -4.69 -28.16
C GLN A 216 -5.45 -4.35 -28.29
N LYS A 217 -4.62 -4.68 -27.29
CA LYS A 217 -3.16 -4.46 -27.35
C LYS A 217 -2.40 -5.62 -28.01
N THR A 218 -3.05 -6.76 -28.16
CA THR A 218 -2.46 -8.02 -28.61
C THR A 218 -2.94 -8.47 -29.99
N THR A 219 -4.04 -7.92 -30.47
CA THR A 219 -4.69 -8.21 -31.76
C THR A 219 -4.98 -6.90 -32.46
#